data_AF-A0A7S4B0R8-F1
#
_entry.id   AF-A0A7S4B0R8-F1
#
_cell.length_a   1.000
_cell.length_b   1.000
_cell.length_c   1.000
_cell.angle_alpha   90.00
_cell.angle_beta   90.00
_cell.angle_gamma   90.00
#
_symmetry.space_group_name_H-M   'P 1'
#
loop_
_entity.id
_entity.type
_entity.pdbx_description
1 polymer ?
#
loop_
_entity_poly.entity_id
_entity_poly.type
_entity_poly.pdbx_seq_one_letter_code
_entity_poly.pdbx_strand_id
1 'polypeptide(L)'
;MLHYPRCFSALCETEPEGGWRESWRALETLYDRGLVRAIGVCNFSPAELNELIGFARIKPHLVQSWMDPLHQERPLRKMCAQHGVRFQAYSSLGTQHRTRINPVLHHPVLARISHELGRSVAQIVLRWALQHNVSVIPRSTKRKHIESNLQLDGFELSAEQMRAIDALDGSDPNGAVPSPPPKACADETDACESWAATGECENNPGYMHMACAGSCGTCEKKKNEL
;
A
#
# COMPACT_ATOMS: atom_id res chain seq x y z
N MET A 1 10.01 -14.18 13.66
CA MET A 1 8.88 -13.36 14.15
C MET A 1 7.78 -14.29 14.58
N LEU A 2 6.95 -13.90 15.55
CA LEU A 2 5.66 -14.58 15.74
C LEU A 2 4.75 -14.22 14.57
N HIS A 3 4.19 -15.22 13.88
CA HIS A 3 3.46 -14.99 12.64
C HIS A 3 2.03 -14.49 12.87
N TYR A 4 1.39 -14.96 13.94
CA TYR A 4 0.07 -14.52 14.41
C TYR A 4 0.03 -14.55 15.95
N PRO A 5 -0.80 -13.72 16.61
CA PRO A 5 -0.94 -13.70 18.07
C PRO A 5 -1.76 -14.88 18.62
N ARG A 6 -2.40 -15.63 17.74
CA ARG A 6 -3.26 -16.78 18.05
C ARG A 6 -3.19 -17.77 16.91
N CYS A 7 -3.62 -19.00 17.15
CA CYS A 7 -3.81 -19.89 16.03
C CYS A 7 -4.96 -19.40 15.14
N PHE A 8 -4.81 -19.60 13.84
CA PHE A 8 -5.74 -19.10 12.84
C PHE A 8 -6.13 -20.20 11.85
N SER A 9 -7.43 -20.31 11.61
CA SER A 9 -8.02 -21.17 10.57
C SER A 9 -7.66 -22.65 10.73
N ALA A 10 -7.63 -23.40 9.62
CA ALA A 10 -7.36 -24.83 9.53
C ALA A 10 -5.90 -25.23 9.87
N LEU A 11 -5.07 -24.30 10.34
CA LEU A 11 -3.67 -24.58 10.67
C LEU A 11 -3.50 -25.20 12.07
N CYS A 12 -4.53 -25.17 12.90
CA CYS A 12 -4.55 -25.89 14.18
C CYS A 12 -5.71 -26.89 14.21
N GLU A 13 -5.37 -28.17 14.31
CA GLU A 13 -6.34 -29.23 14.59
C GLU A 13 -6.81 -29.17 16.06
N THR A 14 -5.97 -28.67 16.97
CA THR A 14 -6.28 -28.43 18.38
C THR A 14 -5.72 -27.08 18.85
N GLU A 15 -6.36 -26.47 19.86
CA GLU A 15 -5.80 -25.29 20.53
C GLU A 15 -4.41 -25.63 21.12
N PRO A 16 -3.37 -24.82 20.86
CA PRO A 16 -2.05 -25.08 21.41
C PRO A 16 -2.04 -24.88 22.93
N GLU A 17 -1.23 -25.67 23.63
CA GLU A 17 -1.09 -25.59 25.10
C GLU A 17 -0.50 -24.25 25.60
N GLY A 18 0.07 -23.43 24.71
CA GLY A 18 0.68 -22.14 25.04
C GLY A 18 0.27 -21.02 24.09
N GLY A 19 0.35 -19.79 24.56
CA GLY A 19 -0.01 -18.59 23.81
C GLY A 19 1.19 -17.86 23.20
N TRP A 20 0.90 -16.67 22.66
CA TRP A 20 1.94 -15.82 22.10
C TRP A 20 2.92 -15.30 23.17
N ARG A 21 2.51 -15.25 24.45
CA ARG A 21 3.35 -14.76 25.57
C ARG A 21 4.51 -15.72 25.85
N GLU A 22 4.23 -17.01 25.94
CA GLU A 22 5.24 -18.07 26.10
C GLU A 22 6.15 -18.11 24.86
N SER A 23 5.54 -18.00 23.68
CA SER A 23 6.27 -17.93 22.41
C SER A 23 7.20 -16.71 22.34
N TRP A 24 6.79 -15.56 22.89
CA TRP A 24 7.64 -14.36 22.98
C TRP A 24 8.82 -14.57 23.92
N ARG A 25 8.63 -15.20 25.09
CA ARG A 25 9.73 -15.55 26.00
C ARG A 25 10.75 -16.49 25.35
N ALA A 26 10.29 -17.42 24.52
CA ALA A 26 11.17 -18.26 23.72
C ALA A 26 11.98 -17.42 22.71
N LEU A 27 11.34 -16.48 22.00
CA LEU A 27 12.05 -15.55 21.10
C LEU A 27 13.10 -14.69 21.84
N GLU A 28 12.78 -14.19 23.03
CA GLU A 28 13.74 -13.45 23.87
C GLU A 28 14.95 -14.31 24.24
N THR A 29 14.73 -15.58 24.55
CA THR A 29 15.81 -16.55 24.85
C THR A 29 16.70 -16.78 23.62
N LEU A 30 16.11 -16.90 22.43
CA LEU A 30 16.88 -17.04 21.18
C LEU A 30 17.73 -15.79 20.90
N TYR A 31 17.20 -14.61 21.21
CA TYR A 31 17.90 -13.34 21.06
C TYR A 31 19.09 -13.24 22.02
N ASP A 32 18.88 -13.51 23.32
CA ASP A 32 19.97 -13.46 24.32
C ASP A 32 21.09 -14.45 24.00
N ARG A 33 20.75 -15.62 23.45
CA ARG A 33 21.72 -16.63 23.00
C ARG A 33 22.45 -16.25 21.70
N GLY A 34 22.13 -15.11 21.09
CA GLY A 34 22.71 -14.65 19.83
C GLY A 34 22.31 -15.49 18.61
N LEU A 35 21.30 -16.35 18.72
CA LEU A 35 20.83 -17.21 17.61
C LEU A 35 20.02 -16.41 16.59
N VAL A 36 19.38 -15.32 17.04
CA VAL A 36 18.69 -14.36 16.18
C VAL A 36 19.14 -12.94 16.53
N ARG A 37 19.28 -12.09 15.50
CA ARG A 37 19.73 -10.70 15.69
C ARG A 37 18.60 -9.71 15.97
N ALA A 38 17.36 -10.11 15.72
CA ALA A 38 16.17 -9.29 15.95
C ALA A 38 14.96 -10.21 16.11
N ILE A 39 13.99 -9.75 16.90
CA ILE A 39 12.70 -10.43 17.14
C ILE A 39 11.57 -9.44 16.90
N GLY A 40 10.42 -9.94 16.47
CA GLY A 40 9.29 -9.14 16.06
C GLY A 40 8.03 -9.98 15.88
N VAL A 41 6.94 -9.32 15.54
CA VAL A 41 5.62 -9.94 15.39
C VAL A 41 4.97 -9.60 14.06
N CYS A 42 4.01 -10.41 13.64
CA CYS A 42 3.20 -10.18 12.45
C CYS A 42 1.71 -10.34 12.81
N ASN A 43 0.85 -9.54 12.20
CA ASN A 43 -0.61 -9.60 12.39
C ASN A 43 -1.09 -9.33 13.83
N PHE A 44 -0.34 -8.53 14.59
CA PHE A 44 -0.78 -8.06 15.91
C PHE A 44 -1.62 -6.79 15.73
N SER A 45 -2.80 -6.76 16.36
CA SER A 45 -3.61 -5.56 16.49
C SER A 45 -2.91 -4.52 17.38
N PRO A 46 -3.34 -3.24 17.36
CA PRO A 46 -2.81 -2.23 18.27
C PRO A 46 -2.94 -2.62 19.75
N ALA A 47 -4.02 -3.30 20.15
CA ALA A 47 -4.21 -3.75 21.52
C ALA A 47 -3.19 -4.83 21.92
N GLU A 48 -3.02 -5.86 21.08
CA GLU A 48 -2.06 -6.95 21.31
C GLU A 48 -0.62 -6.43 21.27
N LEU A 49 -0.30 -5.48 20.38
CA LEU A 49 1.02 -4.87 20.34
C LEU A 49 1.29 -4.06 21.62
N ASN A 50 0.32 -3.29 22.10
CA ASN A 50 0.45 -2.55 23.35
C ASN A 50 0.67 -3.49 24.54
N GLU A 51 -0.08 -4.59 24.60
CA GLU A 51 0.09 -5.65 25.61
C GLU A 51 1.50 -6.27 25.54
N LEU A 52 1.98 -6.60 24.35
CA LEU A 52 3.33 -7.12 24.13
C LEU A 52 4.39 -6.12 24.60
N ILE A 53 4.26 -4.83 24.25
CA ILE A 53 5.24 -3.80 24.63
C ILE A 53 5.31 -3.63 26.15
N GLY A 54 4.18 -3.76 26.87
CA GLY A 54 4.15 -3.73 28.33
C GLY A 54 4.67 -5.01 28.99
N PHE A 55 4.54 -6.16 28.33
CA PHE A 55 4.95 -7.47 28.85
C PHE A 55 6.43 -7.81 28.59
N ALA A 56 6.95 -7.42 27.44
CA ALA A 56 8.24 -7.86 26.93
C ALA A 56 9.42 -7.27 27.69
N ARG A 57 10.44 -8.08 27.98
CA ARG A 57 11.77 -7.60 28.41
C ARG A 57 12.51 -7.00 27.22
N ILE A 58 12.44 -7.66 26.06
CA ILE A 58 13.01 -7.16 24.80
C ILE A 58 11.84 -6.74 23.92
N LYS A 59 11.70 -5.43 23.68
CA LYS A 59 10.64 -4.89 22.82
C LYS A 59 10.77 -5.45 21.39
N PRO A 60 9.67 -5.64 20.65
CA PRO A 60 9.74 -6.05 19.26
C PRO A 60 10.54 -5.02 18.45
N HIS A 61 11.47 -5.50 17.62
CA HIS A 61 12.24 -4.66 16.71
C HIS A 61 11.40 -4.28 15.48
N LEU A 62 10.45 -5.15 15.13
CA LEU A 62 9.62 -5.05 13.93
C LEU A 62 8.19 -5.54 14.21
N VAL A 63 7.22 -4.84 13.65
CA VAL A 63 5.86 -5.34 13.40
C VAL A 63 5.64 -5.41 11.90
N GLN A 64 5.19 -6.56 11.41
CA GLN A 64 4.77 -6.77 10.03
C GLN A 64 3.24 -6.84 9.95
N SER A 65 2.61 -6.10 9.06
CA SER A 65 1.14 -6.14 8.85
C SER A 65 0.79 -5.87 7.39
N TRP A 66 -0.45 -6.21 7.01
CA TRP A 66 -0.98 -5.84 5.70
C TRP A 66 -1.07 -4.32 5.64
N MET A 67 -0.44 -3.72 4.64
CA MET A 67 -0.63 -2.30 4.38
C MET A 67 -0.50 -2.05 2.88
N ASP A 68 -1.47 -1.36 2.31
CA ASP A 68 -1.46 -0.83 0.94
C ASP A 68 -2.17 0.54 0.90
N PRO A 69 -2.21 1.26 -0.24
CA PRO A 69 -2.83 2.57 -0.31
C PRO A 69 -4.29 2.64 0.13
N LEU A 70 -5.05 1.55 0.04
CA LEU A 70 -6.47 1.50 0.44
C LEU A 70 -6.66 1.04 1.89
N HIS A 71 -5.61 0.47 2.50
CA HIS A 71 -5.59 -0.01 3.89
C HIS A 71 -4.25 0.34 4.54
N GLN A 72 -4.16 1.51 5.18
CA GLN A 72 -2.87 2.12 5.49
C GLN A 72 -2.32 1.86 6.90
N GLU A 73 -3.06 1.14 7.76
CA GLU A 73 -2.61 0.77 9.12
C GLU A 73 -2.11 1.96 9.97
N ARG A 74 -2.73 3.14 9.81
CA ARG A 74 -2.27 4.39 10.47
C ARG A 74 -2.15 4.27 11.99
N PRO A 75 -3.12 3.69 12.74
CA PRO A 75 -3.00 3.56 14.20
C PRO A 75 -1.81 2.67 14.61
N LEU A 76 -1.62 1.54 13.94
CA LEU A 76 -0.56 0.59 14.25
C LEU A 76 0.83 1.17 13.94
N ARG A 77 0.97 1.85 12.80
CA ARG A 77 2.20 2.58 12.45
C ARG A 77 2.54 3.68 13.44
N LYS A 78 1.55 4.47 13.88
CA LYS A 78 1.76 5.52 14.89
C LYS A 78 2.28 4.92 16.19
N MET A 79 1.70 3.82 16.65
CA MET A 79 2.16 3.10 17.83
C MET A 79 3.59 2.57 17.64
N CYS A 80 3.90 1.97 16.49
CA CYS A 80 5.25 1.52 16.17
C CYS A 80 6.28 2.66 16.28
N ALA A 81 5.98 3.81 15.66
CA ALA A 81 6.85 4.98 15.72
C ALA A 81 7.07 5.50 17.16
N GLN A 82 6.01 5.57 17.97
CA GLN A 82 6.08 6.01 19.37
C GLN A 82 6.97 5.12 20.24
N HIS A 83 7.08 3.83 19.90
CA HIS A 83 7.86 2.86 20.67
C HIS A 83 9.20 2.49 20.04
N GLY A 84 9.59 3.16 18.95
CA GLY A 84 10.84 2.88 18.23
C GLY A 84 10.84 1.54 17.49
N VAL A 85 9.65 0.96 17.25
CA VAL A 85 9.46 -0.30 16.53
C VAL A 85 9.36 0.00 15.03
N ARG A 86 10.01 -0.80 14.19
CA ARG A 86 9.89 -0.66 12.73
C ARG A 86 8.58 -1.28 12.24
N PHE A 87 7.95 -0.65 11.26
CA PHE A 87 6.78 -1.22 10.58
C PHE A 87 7.20 -1.76 9.21
N GLN A 88 6.71 -2.95 8.86
CA GLN A 88 6.92 -3.58 7.56
C GLN A 88 5.58 -3.97 6.92
N ALA A 89 5.35 -3.48 5.72
CA ALA A 89 4.16 -3.79 4.95
C ALA A 89 4.33 -5.09 4.15
N TYR A 90 3.43 -6.04 4.35
CA TYR A 90 3.20 -7.12 3.39
C TYR A 90 1.99 -6.81 2.51
N SER A 91 1.88 -7.49 1.36
CA SER A 91 0.79 -7.31 0.38
C SER A 91 0.60 -5.87 -0.10
N SER A 92 1.67 -5.06 -0.11
CA SER A 92 1.63 -3.65 -0.48
C SER A 92 1.12 -3.37 -1.89
N LEU A 93 1.19 -4.36 -2.78
CA LEU A 93 0.67 -4.28 -4.15
C LEU A 93 -0.78 -4.77 -4.27
N GLY A 94 -1.55 -4.75 -3.18
CA GLY A 94 -2.99 -5.01 -3.18
C GLY A 94 -3.41 -6.49 -3.27
N THR A 95 -2.54 -7.43 -2.89
CA THR A 95 -2.81 -8.87 -3.02
C THR A 95 -3.79 -9.43 -1.98
N GLN A 96 -4.20 -8.65 -0.98
CA GLN A 96 -5.24 -9.06 -0.02
C GLN A 96 -6.66 -8.75 -0.52
N HIS A 97 -6.80 -7.87 -1.50
CA HIS A 97 -8.09 -7.56 -2.11
C HIS A 97 -8.59 -8.78 -2.88
N ARG A 98 -9.74 -9.33 -2.47
CA ARG A 98 -10.38 -10.50 -3.10
C ARG A 98 -11.30 -10.07 -4.26
N THR A 99 -10.77 -9.26 -5.16
CA THR A 99 -11.50 -8.69 -6.31
C THR A 99 -10.99 -9.30 -7.63
N ARG A 100 -11.79 -9.22 -8.70
CA ARG A 100 -11.38 -9.68 -10.03
C ARG A 100 -10.23 -8.86 -10.59
N ILE A 101 -10.25 -7.54 -10.35
CA ILE A 101 -9.22 -6.59 -10.77
C ILE A 101 -8.53 -6.08 -9.51
N ASN A 102 -7.20 -6.06 -9.51
CA ASN A 102 -6.42 -5.55 -8.38
C ASN A 102 -6.68 -4.03 -8.22
N PRO A 103 -7.33 -3.60 -7.13
CA PRO A 103 -7.83 -2.24 -7.00
C PRO A 103 -6.71 -1.24 -6.72
N VAL A 104 -5.57 -1.70 -6.18
CA VAL A 104 -4.38 -0.87 -5.96
C VAL A 104 -3.67 -0.63 -7.28
N LEU A 105 -3.36 -1.69 -8.03
CA LEU A 105 -2.57 -1.57 -9.27
C LEU A 105 -3.34 -0.89 -10.41
N HIS A 106 -4.66 -0.78 -10.32
CA HIS A 106 -5.52 -0.14 -11.33
C HIS A 106 -6.23 1.11 -10.79
N HIS A 107 -5.81 1.65 -9.64
CA HIS A 107 -6.43 2.85 -9.08
C HIS A 107 -6.11 4.09 -9.95
N PRO A 108 -7.10 4.91 -10.35
CA PRO A 108 -6.87 6.03 -11.26
C PRO A 108 -5.91 7.09 -10.70
N VAL A 109 -5.96 7.36 -9.39
CA VAL A 109 -4.99 8.27 -8.74
C VAL A 109 -3.57 7.73 -8.83
N LEU A 110 -3.36 6.42 -8.70
CA LEU A 110 -2.03 5.83 -8.79
C LEU A 110 -1.55 5.76 -10.24
N ALA A 111 -2.45 5.50 -11.19
CA ALA A 111 -2.17 5.56 -12.62
C ALA A 111 -1.76 6.97 -13.09
N ARG A 112 -2.45 8.00 -12.61
CA ARG A 112 -2.07 9.41 -12.82
C ARG A 112 -0.63 9.68 -12.38
N ILE A 113 -0.31 9.36 -11.13
CA ILE A 113 1.01 9.63 -10.54
C ILE A 113 2.10 8.81 -11.23
N SER A 114 1.77 7.56 -11.57
CA SER A 114 2.63 6.66 -12.36
C SER A 114 3.03 7.33 -13.68
N HIS A 115 2.08 7.95 -14.36
CA HIS A 115 2.31 8.64 -15.61
C HIS A 115 3.11 9.94 -15.45
N GLU A 116 2.73 10.81 -14.52
CA GLU A 116 3.44 12.06 -14.21
C GLU A 116 4.93 11.84 -13.94
N LEU A 117 5.28 10.71 -13.30
CA LEU A 117 6.65 10.39 -12.92
C LEU A 117 7.36 9.43 -13.89
N GLY A 118 6.68 8.93 -14.92
CA GLY A 118 7.21 7.91 -15.83
C GLY A 118 7.65 6.63 -15.11
N ARG A 119 6.95 6.23 -14.04
CA ARG A 119 7.22 5.04 -13.24
C ARG A 119 6.03 4.11 -13.25
N SER A 120 6.22 2.81 -12.99
CA SER A 120 5.08 1.89 -12.86
C SER A 120 4.26 2.17 -11.60
N VAL A 121 2.96 1.85 -11.61
CA VAL A 121 2.10 1.94 -10.41
C VAL A 121 2.71 1.17 -9.23
N ALA A 122 3.32 0.01 -9.46
CA ALA A 122 4.01 -0.73 -8.41
C ALA A 122 5.13 0.09 -7.77
N GLN A 123 5.96 0.77 -8.56
CA GLN A 123 7.02 1.65 -8.03
C GLN A 123 6.43 2.83 -7.26
N ILE A 124 5.33 3.43 -7.72
CA ILE A 124 4.64 4.50 -6.99
C ILE A 124 4.22 4.03 -5.59
N VAL A 125 3.56 2.87 -5.52
CA VAL A 125 3.07 2.31 -4.25
C VAL A 125 4.22 1.96 -3.30
N LEU A 126 5.28 1.34 -3.82
CA LEU A 126 6.44 0.98 -3.00
C LEU A 126 7.20 2.24 -2.54
N ARG A 127 7.36 3.25 -3.40
CA ARG A 127 8.00 4.52 -3.02
C ARG A 127 7.18 5.28 -1.98
N TRP A 128 5.86 5.29 -2.11
CA TRP A 128 4.95 5.88 -1.12
C TRP A 128 5.13 5.26 0.26
N ALA A 129 5.20 3.92 0.34
CA ALA A 129 5.46 3.23 1.61
C ALA A 129 6.84 3.61 2.19
N LEU A 130 7.89 3.64 1.36
CA LEU A 130 9.24 4.03 1.80
C LEU A 130 9.30 5.47 2.32
N GLN A 131 8.64 6.43 1.65
CA GLN A 131 8.58 7.83 2.12
C GLN A 131 7.79 7.99 3.42
N HIS A 132 6.91 7.05 3.73
CA HIS A 132 6.28 6.91 5.04
C HIS A 132 7.14 6.19 6.08
N ASN A 133 8.42 5.94 5.78
CA ASN A 133 9.34 5.17 6.61
C ASN A 133 8.83 3.73 6.90
N VAL A 134 8.13 3.14 5.93
CA VAL A 134 7.65 1.75 5.97
C VAL A 134 8.48 0.89 5.04
N SER A 135 9.09 -0.15 5.59
CA SER A 135 9.75 -1.19 4.77
C SER A 135 8.71 -2.06 4.06
N VAL A 136 9.02 -2.54 2.85
CA VAL A 136 8.10 -3.31 2.00
C VAL A 136 8.72 -4.64 1.58
N ILE A 137 7.89 -5.66 1.39
CA ILE A 137 8.31 -7.00 0.92
C ILE A 137 7.47 -7.47 -0.28
N PRO A 138 7.56 -6.79 -1.45
CA PRO A 138 6.79 -7.17 -2.62
C PRO A 138 7.24 -8.55 -3.14
N ARG A 139 6.29 -9.48 -3.30
CA ARG A 139 6.55 -10.79 -3.90
C ARG A 139 6.40 -10.72 -5.42
N SER A 140 7.33 -11.35 -6.14
CA SER A 140 7.15 -11.68 -7.56
C SER A 140 7.93 -12.95 -7.92
N THR A 141 7.42 -13.72 -8.87
CA THR A 141 8.16 -14.81 -9.55
C THR A 141 8.68 -14.40 -10.92
N LYS A 142 8.25 -13.24 -11.45
CA LYS A 142 8.67 -12.70 -12.75
C LYS A 142 9.90 -11.82 -12.57
N ARG A 143 11.01 -12.18 -13.21
CA ARG A 143 12.29 -11.45 -13.12
C ARG A 143 12.15 -9.95 -13.40
N LYS A 144 11.47 -9.58 -14.49
CA LYS A 144 11.25 -8.17 -14.86
C LYS A 144 10.57 -7.36 -13.76
N HIS A 145 9.61 -7.95 -13.04
CA HIS A 145 8.94 -7.27 -11.93
C HIS A 145 9.86 -7.16 -10.71
N ILE A 146 10.70 -8.17 -10.44
CA ILE A 146 11.68 -8.10 -9.34
C ILE A 146 12.65 -6.94 -9.60
N GLU A 147 13.18 -6.85 -10.82
CA GLU A 147 14.09 -5.76 -11.23
C GLU A 147 13.40 -4.39 -11.13
N SER A 148 12.17 -4.25 -11.66
CA SER A 148 11.40 -3.00 -11.56
C SER A 148 11.08 -2.61 -10.11
N ASN A 149 10.71 -3.56 -9.26
CA ASN A 149 10.38 -3.30 -7.85
C ASN A 149 11.59 -2.86 -7.02
N LEU A 150 12.82 -3.10 -7.48
CA LEU A 150 14.05 -2.63 -6.83
C LEU A 150 14.46 -1.23 -7.28
N GLN A 151 13.96 -0.75 -8.44
CA GLN A 151 14.25 0.58 -8.97
C GLN A 151 13.35 1.64 -8.31
N LEU A 152 13.58 1.87 -7.01
CA LEU A 152 12.84 2.85 -6.19
C LEU A 152 13.64 4.11 -5.87
N ASP A 153 14.89 4.15 -6.33
CA ASP A 153 15.77 5.30 -6.27
C ASP A 153 15.61 6.20 -7.52
N GLY A 154 16.03 7.46 -7.42
CA GLY A 154 16.00 8.39 -8.55
C GLY A 154 14.64 9.00 -8.88
N PHE A 155 13.66 8.87 -7.99
CA PHE A 155 12.46 9.70 -7.98
C PHE A 155 11.88 9.81 -6.56
N GLU A 156 11.04 10.81 -6.35
CA GLU A 156 10.33 11.03 -5.10
C GLU A 156 8.89 11.48 -5.41
N LEU A 157 7.95 11.05 -4.59
CA LEU A 157 6.58 11.55 -4.61
C LEU A 157 6.54 12.92 -3.94
N SER A 158 5.95 13.89 -4.63
CA SER A 158 5.73 15.21 -4.05
C SER A 158 4.81 15.14 -2.84
N ALA A 159 4.82 16.19 -2.01
CA ALA A 159 3.90 16.26 -0.86
C ALA A 159 2.42 16.18 -1.28
N GLU A 160 2.08 16.67 -2.48
CA GLU A 160 0.73 16.57 -3.04
C GLU A 160 0.39 15.14 -3.48
N GLN A 161 1.31 14.47 -4.18
CA GLN A 161 1.13 13.07 -4.58
C GLN A 161 1.02 12.16 -3.36
N MET A 162 1.85 12.36 -2.34
CA MET A 162 1.75 11.67 -1.06
C MET A 162 0.38 11.88 -0.42
N ARG A 163 -0.11 13.13 -0.34
CA ARG A 163 -1.46 13.43 0.18
C ARG A 163 -2.58 12.77 -0.62
N ALA A 164 -2.45 12.72 -1.95
CA ALA A 164 -3.44 12.10 -2.82
C ALA A 164 -3.54 10.59 -2.59
N ILE A 165 -2.40 9.90 -2.39
CA ILE A 165 -2.38 8.47 -2.06
C ILE A 165 -2.88 8.24 -0.63
N ASP A 166 -2.49 9.10 0.31
CA ASP A 166 -2.93 9.07 1.69
C ASP A 166 -4.45 9.17 1.84
N ALA A 167 -5.11 9.95 0.98
CA ALA A 167 -6.57 10.11 0.97
C ALA A 167 -7.33 8.86 0.49
N LEU A 168 -6.66 7.83 -0.01
CA LEU A 168 -7.28 6.59 -0.48
C LEU A 168 -7.62 5.61 0.66
N ASP A 169 -7.12 5.86 1.88
CA ASP A 169 -7.33 4.98 3.04
C ASP A 169 -8.82 4.75 3.32
N GLY A 170 -9.24 3.50 3.37
CA GLY A 170 -10.64 3.12 3.60
C GLY A 170 -11.60 3.36 2.42
N SER A 171 -11.09 3.74 1.24
CA SER A 171 -11.94 3.80 0.04
C SER A 171 -12.40 2.41 -0.40
N ASP A 172 -13.62 2.32 -0.93
CA ASP A 172 -14.17 1.06 -1.42
C ASP A 172 -13.37 0.57 -2.63
N PRO A 173 -12.73 -0.61 -2.59
CA PRO A 173 -11.98 -1.15 -3.71
C PRO A 173 -12.86 -1.45 -4.94
N ASN A 174 -14.18 -1.49 -4.79
CA ASN A 174 -15.17 -1.62 -5.86
C ASN A 174 -16.01 -0.36 -6.09
N GLY A 175 -15.82 0.66 -5.26
CA GLY A 175 -16.62 1.87 -5.28
C GLY A 175 -16.23 2.75 -6.45
N ALA A 176 -17.22 3.44 -7.02
CA ALA A 176 -16.94 4.62 -7.81
C ALA A 176 -16.10 5.55 -6.93
N VAL A 177 -14.88 5.89 -7.37
CA VAL A 177 -14.20 7.08 -6.90
C VAL A 177 -15.25 8.18 -6.90
N PRO A 178 -15.47 8.95 -5.81
CA PRO A 178 -16.39 10.07 -5.84
C PRO A 178 -16.02 10.87 -7.09
N SER A 179 -16.90 10.84 -8.08
CA SER A 179 -16.65 11.57 -9.31
C SER A 179 -16.50 13.02 -8.88
N PRO A 180 -15.36 13.68 -9.16
CA PRO A 180 -15.31 15.12 -9.00
C PRO A 180 -16.54 15.70 -9.73
N PRO A 181 -17.14 16.80 -9.23
CA PRO A 181 -18.30 17.41 -9.89
C PRO A 181 -18.02 17.51 -11.40
N PRO A 182 -19.01 17.22 -12.27
CA PRO A 182 -18.78 17.06 -13.70
C PRO A 182 -17.95 18.23 -14.22
N LYS A 183 -16.67 17.96 -14.48
CA LYS A 183 -15.74 18.98 -14.97
C LYS A 183 -16.20 19.39 -16.36
N ALA A 184 -15.96 20.66 -16.69
CA ALA A 184 -16.05 21.10 -18.08
C ALA A 184 -15.23 20.13 -18.95
N CYS A 185 -15.71 19.85 -20.17
CA CYS A 185 -15.02 18.97 -21.11
C CYS A 185 -13.69 19.62 -21.53
N ALA A 186 -12.67 19.39 -20.72
CA ALA A 186 -11.38 20.06 -20.77
C ALA A 186 -10.30 19.11 -20.23
N ASP A 187 -9.11 19.25 -20.78
CA ASP A 187 -7.94 18.50 -20.36
C ASP A 187 -7.24 19.21 -19.19
N GLU A 188 -6.80 18.44 -18.21
CA GLU A 188 -6.13 18.98 -17.01
C GLU A 188 -4.66 19.34 -17.25
N THR A 189 -4.11 18.89 -18.37
CA THR A 189 -2.68 19.02 -18.72
C THR A 189 -2.51 19.14 -20.22
N ASP A 190 -1.55 19.97 -20.64
CA ASP A 190 -1.18 20.19 -22.04
C ASP A 190 -0.65 18.91 -22.72
N ALA A 191 -0.32 17.87 -21.96
CA ALA A 191 0.17 16.61 -22.48
C ALA A 191 -0.95 15.65 -22.94
N CYS A 192 -2.22 15.94 -22.63
CA CYS A 192 -3.34 15.05 -22.93
C CYS A 192 -3.48 14.72 -24.42
N GLU A 193 -3.23 15.68 -25.33
CA GLU A 193 -3.26 15.42 -26.77
C GLU A 193 -2.20 14.39 -27.19
N SER A 194 -0.98 14.55 -26.67
CA SER A 194 0.11 13.62 -26.96
C SER A 194 -0.18 12.23 -26.44
N TRP A 195 -0.76 12.13 -25.25
CA TRP A 195 -1.08 10.85 -24.62
C TRP A 195 -2.23 10.12 -25.33
N ALA A 196 -3.25 10.87 -25.74
CA ALA A 196 -4.31 10.33 -26.59
C ALA A 196 -3.76 9.84 -27.94
N ALA A 197 -2.85 10.60 -28.56
CA ALA A 197 -2.21 10.21 -29.81
C ALA A 197 -1.34 8.93 -29.69
N THR A 198 -0.84 8.62 -28.49
CA THR A 198 -0.10 7.38 -28.21
C THR A 198 -0.98 6.20 -27.77
N GLY A 199 -2.31 6.35 -27.76
CA GLY A 199 -3.26 5.28 -27.42
C GLY A 199 -3.51 5.11 -25.92
N GLU A 200 -3.23 6.13 -25.10
CA GLU A 200 -3.46 6.03 -23.65
C GLU A 200 -4.95 6.00 -23.30
N CYS A 201 -5.83 6.49 -24.17
CA CYS A 201 -7.28 6.40 -23.95
C CYS A 201 -7.74 4.94 -23.80
N GLU A 202 -7.13 4.02 -24.55
CA GLU A 202 -7.40 2.58 -24.47
C GLU A 202 -6.52 1.88 -23.42
N ASN A 203 -5.26 2.30 -23.27
CA ASN A 203 -4.29 1.64 -22.38
C ASN A 203 -4.46 2.05 -20.91
N ASN A 204 -4.99 3.25 -20.64
CA ASN A 204 -5.20 3.83 -19.31
C ASN A 204 -6.54 4.59 -19.21
N PRO A 205 -7.67 3.95 -19.54
CA PRO A 205 -8.98 4.61 -19.67
C PRO A 205 -9.44 5.27 -18.37
N GLY A 206 -9.07 4.73 -17.21
CA GLY A 206 -9.48 5.27 -15.91
C GLY A 206 -8.91 6.67 -15.65
N TYR A 207 -7.61 6.88 -15.89
CA TYR A 207 -7.00 8.20 -15.75
C TYR A 207 -7.37 9.10 -16.92
N MET A 208 -7.28 8.56 -18.15
CA MET A 208 -7.45 9.37 -19.35
C MET A 208 -8.87 9.90 -19.49
N HIS A 209 -9.90 9.13 -19.17
CA HIS A 209 -11.28 9.64 -19.20
C HIS A 209 -11.58 10.61 -18.05
N MET A 210 -10.76 10.64 -17.01
CA MET A 210 -10.91 11.53 -15.86
C MET A 210 -10.20 12.87 -16.09
N ALA A 211 -8.94 12.85 -16.52
CA ALA A 211 -8.08 14.03 -16.63
C ALA A 211 -7.89 14.54 -18.06
N CYS A 212 -8.12 13.69 -19.06
CA CYS A 212 -7.93 13.99 -20.49
C CYS A 212 -9.22 13.71 -21.27
N ALA A 213 -10.37 13.96 -20.65
CA ALA A 213 -11.67 13.63 -21.22
C ALA A 213 -11.91 14.35 -22.55
N GLY A 214 -11.33 15.54 -22.74
CA GLY A 214 -11.40 16.31 -23.97
C GLY A 214 -10.61 15.62 -25.09
N SER A 215 -9.35 15.29 -24.83
CA SER A 215 -8.48 14.58 -25.78
C SER A 215 -8.97 13.15 -26.10
N CYS A 216 -9.56 12.44 -25.14
CA CYS A 216 -10.11 11.09 -25.37
C CYS A 216 -11.55 11.08 -25.91
N GLY A 217 -12.18 12.25 -26.11
CA GLY A 217 -13.54 12.34 -26.61
C GLY A 217 -14.59 11.69 -25.71
N THR A 218 -14.32 11.57 -24.41
CA THR A 218 -15.21 10.90 -23.44
C THR A 218 -16.10 11.86 -22.66
N CYS A 219 -16.12 13.15 -23.03
CA CYS A 219 -17.01 14.16 -22.46
C CYS A 219 -17.82 14.89 -23.53
N GLU A 220 -19.01 15.35 -23.15
CA GLU A 220 -19.82 16.25 -23.98
C GLU A 220 -19.50 17.71 -23.64
N LYS A 221 -19.18 18.52 -24.65
CA LYS A 221 -19.08 19.98 -24.49
C LYS A 221 -20.47 20.53 -24.24
N LYS A 222 -20.71 21.24 -23.12
CA LYS A 222 -21.96 21.97 -22.91
C LYS A 222 -22.17 22.89 -24.11
N LYS A 223 -23.31 22.74 -24.81
CA LYS A 223 -23.74 23.71 -25.81
C LYS A 223 -23.94 25.04 -25.08
N ASN A 224 -23.20 26.07 -25.46
CA ASN A 224 -23.43 27.42 -24.96
C ASN A 224 -24.90 27.79 -25.25
N GLU A 225 -25.67 28.05 -24.20
CA GLU A 225 -26.92 28.79 -24.32
C GLU A 225 -26.57 30.22 -24.74
N LEU A 226 -27.21 30.67 -25.82
CA LEU A 226 -27.06 31.99 -26.45
C LEU A 226 -27.38 33.14 -25.51
#